data_AF-A0A2W6ZMN9-F1
#
_entry.id   AF-A0A2W6ZMN9-F1
#
_cell.length_a   1.000
_cell.length_b   1.000
_cell.length_c   1.000
_cell.angle_alpha   90.00
_cell.angle_beta   90.00
_cell.angle_gamma   90.00
#
_symmetry.space_group_name_H-M   'P 1'
#
loop_
_entity.id
_entity.type
_entity.pdbx_description
1 polymer ?
#
loop_
_entity_poly.entity_id
_entity_poly.type
_entity_poly.pdbx_seq_one_letter_code
_entity_poly.pdbx_strand_id
1 'polypeptide(L)' 'MNRPELRRQLQALARRHPGAHPYTLALRFQAQTGRILSGQQVKQLLAKPGNCRDQAAKL' A
#
# COMPACT_ATOMS: atom_id res chain seq x y z
N MET A 1 -8.67 -10.61 6.07
CA MET A 1 -7.91 -9.51 6.67
C MET A 1 -8.60 -8.21 6.35
N ASN A 2 -8.83 -7.36 7.36
CA ASN A 2 -9.56 -6.11 7.18
C ASN A 2 -8.68 -5.02 6.53
N ARG A 3 -9.27 -4.20 5.64
CA ARG A 3 -8.60 -3.05 5.00
C ARG A 3 -7.83 -2.14 5.98
N PRO A 4 -8.33 -1.83 7.19
CA PRO A 4 -7.57 -1.07 8.19
C PRO A 4 -6.33 -1.78 8.76
N GLU A 5 -6.36 -3.10 8.92
CA GLU A 5 -5.18 -3.87 9.38
C GLU A 5 -4.09 -3.88 8.32
N LEU A 6 -4.47 -4.11 7.07
CA LEU A 6 -3.55 -4.11 5.94
C LEU A 6 -2.83 -2.76 5.82
N ARG A 7 -3.56 -1.64 6.04
CA ARG A 7 -2.98 -0.30 6.06
C ARG A 7 -1.98 -0.11 7.21
N ARG A 8 -2.29 -0.61 8.41
CA ARG A 8 -1.37 -0.56 9.56
C ARG A 8 -0.10 -1.34 9.30
N GLN A 9 -0.21 -2.55 8.74
CA GLN A 9 0.95 -3.37 8.40
C GLN A 9 1.82 -2.70 7.34
N LEU A 10 1.21 -2.13 6.29
CA LEU A 10 1.93 -1.36 5.29
C LEU A 10 2.63 -0.13 5.88
N GLN A 11 1.98 0.61 6.78
CA GLN A 11 2.59 1.75 7.46
C GLN A 11 3.77 1.32 8.35
N ALA A 12 3.65 0.20 9.07
CA ALA A 12 4.76 -0.36 9.84
C ALA A 12 5.93 -0.76 8.93
N LEU A 13 5.63 -1.35 7.77
CA LEU A 13 6.65 -1.72 6.78
C LEU A 13 7.33 -0.49 6.16
N ALA A 14 6.57 0.55 5.85
CA ALA A 14 7.10 1.82 5.35
C ALA A 14 7.95 2.55 6.40
N ARG A 15 7.61 2.43 7.69
CA ARG A 15 8.45 2.97 8.79
C ARG A 15 9.75 2.19 8.98
N ARG A 16 9.74 0.87 8.76
CA ARG A 16 10.95 0.04 8.78
C ARG A 16 11.86 0.28 7.57
N HIS A 17 11.30 0.69 6.44
CA HIS A 17 12.03 0.98 5.22
C HIS A 17 11.70 2.40 4.71
N PRO A 18 12.20 3.45 5.38
CA PRO A 18 11.98 4.81 4.94
C PRO A 18 12.56 5.00 3.53
N GLY A 19 11.75 5.54 2.62
CA GLY A 19 12.16 5.79 1.23
C GLY A 19 12.04 4.61 0.27
N ALA A 20 11.55 3.45 0.71
CA ALA A 20 11.30 2.34 -0.21
C ALA A 20 10.19 2.65 -1.21
N HIS A 21 10.42 2.32 -2.48
CA HIS A 21 9.44 2.49 -3.54
C HIS A 21 8.17 1.65 -3.23
N PRO A 22 6.95 2.14 -3.52
CA PRO A 22 5.71 1.42 -3.24
C PRO A 22 5.65 0.02 -3.87
N TYR A 23 6.30 -0.17 -5.02
CA TYR A 23 6.44 -1.49 -5.62
C TYR A 23 7.29 -2.45 -4.76
N THR A 24 8.41 -1.97 -4.21
CA THR A 24 9.27 -2.73 -3.29
C THR A 24 8.54 -3.08 -1.99
N LEU A 25 7.74 -2.15 -1.47
CA LEU A 25 6.89 -2.40 -0.30
C LEU A 25 5.83 -3.47 -0.60
N ALA A 26 5.26 -3.47 -1.81
CA ALA A 26 4.30 -4.48 -2.24
C ALA A 26 4.91 -5.89 -2.27
N LEU A 27 6.11 -6.03 -2.86
CA LEU A 27 6.84 -7.30 -2.90
C LEU A 27 7.21 -7.81 -1.51
N ARG A 28 7.69 -6.92 -0.63
CA ARG A 28 8.01 -7.29 0.76
C ARG A 28 6.76 -7.69 1.54
N PHE A 29 5.64 -7.00 1.32
CA PHE A 29 4.37 -7.36 1.93
C PHE A 29 3.88 -8.72 1.43
N GLN A 30 4.01 -9.00 0.13
CA GLN A 30 3.68 -10.30 -0.45
C GLN A 30 4.55 -11.41 0.13
N ALA A 31 5.86 -11.18 0.30
CA ALA A 31 6.75 -12.15 0.92
C ALA A 31 6.40 -12.43 2.40
N GLN A 32 5.89 -11.44 3.14
CA GLN A 32 5.50 -11.63 4.55
C GLN A 32 4.11 -12.24 4.75
N THR A 33 3.16 -11.91 3.88
CA THR A 33 1.74 -12.25 4.09
C THR A 33 1.20 -13.27 3.09
N GLY A 34 1.98 -13.61 2.06
CA GLY A 34 1.52 -14.42 0.92
C GLY A 34 0.49 -13.73 0.03
N ARG A 35 0.11 -12.47 0.32
CA ARG A 35 -0.87 -11.73 -0.47
C ARG A 35 -0.22 -10.89 -1.55
N ILE A 36 -0.69 -11.08 -2.77
CA ILE A 36 -0.31 -10.25 -3.92
C ILE A 36 -0.98 -8.89 -3.77
N LEU A 37 -0.16 -7.84 -3.69
CA LEU A 37 -0.61 -6.45 -3.74
C LEU A 37 0.07 -5.76 -4.92
N SER A 38 -0.69 -4.92 -5.62
CA SER A 38 -0.11 -4.06 -6.66
C SER A 38 0.54 -2.83 -6.04
N GLY A 39 1.63 -2.34 -6.64
CA GLY A 39 2.28 -1.09 -6.20
C GLY A 39 1.31 0.12 -6.18
N GLN A 40 0.33 0.15 -7.07
CA GLN A 40 -0.74 1.15 -7.05
C GLN A 40 -1.66 1.01 -5.83
N GLN A 41 -2.01 -0.21 -5.42
CA GLN A 41 -2.80 -0.43 -4.20
C GLN A 41 -2.02 0.01 -2.96
N VAL A 42 -0.72 -0.31 -2.89
CA VAL A 42 0.17 0.17 -1.84
C VAL A 42 0.21 1.70 -1.80
N LYS A 43 0.33 2.34 -2.96
CA LYS A 43 0.28 3.80 -3.07
C LYS A 43 -1.05 4.37 -2.55
N GLN A 44 -2.18 3.78 -2.91
CA GLN A 44 -3.50 4.22 -2.42
C GLN A 44 -3.70 3.97 -0.92
N LEU A 45 -3.15 2.88 -0.38
CA LEU A 45 -3.21 2.56 1.04
C LEU A 45 -2.32 3.49 1.88
N LEU A 46 -1.18 3.90 1.34
CA LEU A 46 -0.28 4.88 1.98
C LEU A 46 -0.72 6.33 1.74
N ALA A 47 -1.48 6.60 0.67
CA ALA A 47 -2.06 7.90 0.41
C ALA A 47 -3.02 8.28 1.56
N LYS A 48 -2.90 9.51 2.07
CA LYS A 48 -3.81 10.06 3.06
C LYS A 48 -5.25 9.94 2.55
N PRO A 49 -6.24 9.70 3.44
CA PRO A 49 -7.64 9.46 3.07
C PRO A 49 -8.34 10.62 2.32
N GLY A 50 -7.65 11.72 2.01
CA GLY A 50 -8.17 12.84 1.22
C GLY A 50 -7.77 12.85 -0.27
N ASN A 51 -6.90 11.95 -0.74
CA ASN A 51 -6.33 12.07 -2.10
C ASN A 51 -6.89 11.07 -3.13
N CYS A 52 -7.94 10.32 -2.78
CA CYS A 52 -8.62 9.38 -3.68
C CYS A 52 -9.93 9.96 -4.22
N ARG A 53 -9.92 11.19 -4.75
CA ARG A 53 -11.02 11.70 -5.57
C ARG A 53 -10.73 11.74 -7.07
N ASP A 54 -9.50 11.41 -7.50
CA ASP A 54 -9.05 11.75 -8.87
C ASP A 54 -8.65 10.57 -9.77
N GLN A 55 -8.90 9.30 -9.37
CA GLN A 55 -8.57 8.14 -10.21
C GLN A 55 -9.76 7.25 -10.54
N ALA A 56 -10.94 7.86 -10.70
CA ALA A 56 -12.12 7.18 -11.25
C ALA A 56 -12.77 8.01 -12.37
N ALA A 57 -11.96 8.65 -13.22
CA ALA A 57 -12.44 9.33 -14.43
C ALA A 57 -11.56 8.95 -15.62
N LYS A 58 -11.58 7.66 -15.99
CA LYS A 58 -11.38 7.27 -17.38
C LYS A 58 -11.94 5.88 -17.63
N LEU A 59 -13.17 5.85 -18.13
CA LEU A 59 -13.67 4.93 -19.16
C LEU A 59 -14.95 5.55 -19.73
#